data_AF-A0A5C0WMZ8-F1
#
_entry.id   AF-A0A5C0WMZ8-F1
#
_cell.length_a   1.000
_cell.length_b   1.000
_cell.length_c   1.000
_cell.angle_alpha   90.00
_cell.angle_beta   90.00
_cell.angle_gamma   90.00
#
_symmetry.space_group_name_H-M   'P 1'
#
loop_
_entity.id
_entity.type
_entity.pdbx_description
1 polymer ?
#
loop_
_entity_poly.entity_id
_entity_poly.type
_entity_poly.pdbx_seq_one_letter_code
_entity_poly.pdbx_strand_id
1 'polypeptide(L)'
;MEYVLMEPPIIMESFETLSKKEAKILFDWFVNQIPLRIEVLKNVTNEEVDFNFTPESLIDIYSWFLSQIEIYELSEEEIGRELEELRQYPDFIYEDEKKSLLANPVEIAKVDYAIAMDIGIYYAEVIRRNHPQVKWTCFTKPKSYAYLNKPILHFEKGDSIYYEREPIDLMFILNQRIKKGEVTERTLYEMYFKDENLILGVDEDPEDED
;
A
#
# COMPACT_ATOMS: atom_id res chain seq x y z
N MET A 1 -6.12 13.73 15.51
CA MET A 1 -5.71 12.49 16.19
C MET A 1 -4.19 12.47 16.24
N GLU A 2 -3.57 12.09 17.36
CA GLU A 2 -2.11 11.93 17.41
C GLU A 2 -1.75 10.53 16.89
N TYR A 3 -1.10 10.46 15.72
CA TYR A 3 -0.69 9.20 15.10
C TYR A 3 0.81 8.98 15.24
N VAL A 4 1.21 7.84 15.80
CA VAL A 4 2.62 7.52 15.99
C VAL A 4 3.20 7.01 14.67
N LEU A 5 4.07 7.81 14.06
CA LEU A 5 4.74 7.45 12.80
C LEU A 5 5.76 6.32 13.00
N MET A 6 6.01 5.55 11.93
CA MET A 6 7.12 4.62 11.91
C MET A 6 8.45 5.35 11.74
N GLU A 7 9.43 5.03 12.57
CA GLU A 7 10.79 5.58 12.47
C GLU A 7 11.78 4.46 12.09
N PRO A 8 12.17 4.35 10.80
CA PRO A 8 13.10 3.32 10.37
C PRO A 8 14.49 3.55 10.98
N PRO A 9 15.27 2.48 11.25
CA PRO A 9 16.59 2.58 11.87
C PRO A 9 17.68 3.12 10.92
N ILE A 10 17.31 3.37 9.66
CA ILE A 10 18.20 3.81 8.59
C ILE A 10 17.55 5.01 7.90
N ILE A 11 18.30 6.09 7.77
CA ILE A 11 17.93 7.24 6.96
C ILE A 11 18.29 6.91 5.51
N MET A 12 17.33 7.02 4.59
CA MET A 12 17.52 6.72 3.17
C MET A 12 16.77 7.75 2.31
N GLU A 13 17.31 8.07 1.14
CA GLU A 13 16.61 8.89 0.13
C GLU A 13 15.65 8.06 -0.72
N SER A 14 16.06 6.84 -1.08
CA SER A 14 15.26 5.87 -1.83
C SER A 14 15.70 4.45 -1.46
N PHE A 15 14.76 3.50 -1.51
CA PHE A 15 15.04 2.08 -1.32
C PHE A 15 16.10 1.55 -2.30
N GLU A 16 16.19 2.07 -3.53
CA GLU A 16 17.11 1.57 -4.56
C GLU A 16 18.58 1.83 -4.22
N THR A 17 18.83 2.79 -3.33
CA THR A 17 20.19 3.18 -2.91
C THR A 17 20.73 2.29 -1.79
N LEU A 18 19.86 1.53 -1.12
CA LEU A 18 20.25 0.67 0.00
C LEU A 18 21.18 -0.45 -0.47
N SER A 19 22.25 -0.66 0.30
CA SER A 19 23.03 -1.88 0.19
C SER A 19 22.21 -3.09 0.64
N LYS A 20 22.61 -4.30 0.21
CA LYS A 20 21.98 -5.56 0.66
C LYS A 20 21.94 -5.69 2.19
N LYS A 21 22.93 -5.14 2.91
CA LYS A 21 22.98 -5.17 4.37
C LYS A 21 21.94 -4.22 4.98
N GLU A 22 21.84 -3.01 4.46
CA GLU A 22 20.87 -2.01 4.91
C GLU A 22 19.43 -2.45 4.61
N ALA A 23 19.17 -2.97 3.41
CA ALA A 23 17.88 -3.53 3.04
C ALA A 23 17.45 -4.64 4.00
N LYS A 24 18.38 -5.52 4.40
CA LYS A 24 18.09 -6.55 5.40
C LYS A 24 17.76 -5.98 6.78
N ILE A 25 18.52 -4.99 7.26
CA ILE A 25 18.25 -4.35 8.55
C ILE A 25 16.87 -3.69 8.54
N LEU A 26 16.54 -2.98 7.47
CA LEU A 26 15.25 -2.34 7.29
C LEU A 26 14.11 -3.36 7.24
N PHE A 27 14.26 -4.43 6.46
CA PHE A 27 13.27 -5.50 6.38
C PHE A 27 13.05 -6.20 7.73
N ASP A 28 14.12 -6.57 8.43
CA ASP A 28 14.03 -7.21 9.75
C ASP A 28 13.34 -6.28 10.76
N TRP A 29 13.65 -4.97 10.73
CA TRP A 29 12.95 -3.98 11.55
C TRP A 29 11.46 -3.90 11.18
N PHE A 30 11.13 -3.76 9.90
CA PHE A 30 9.76 -3.61 9.41
C PHE A 30 8.87 -4.78 9.87
N VAL A 31 9.33 -6.02 9.66
CA VAL A 31 8.58 -7.22 10.08
C VAL A 31 8.39 -7.25 11.61
N ASN A 32 9.38 -6.80 12.38
CA ASN A 32 9.27 -6.70 13.84
C ASN A 32 8.32 -5.57 14.30
N GLN A 33 8.06 -4.56 13.47
CA GLN A 33 7.09 -3.49 13.77
C GLN A 33 5.65 -3.93 13.55
N ILE A 34 5.37 -4.92 12.69
CA ILE A 34 4.01 -5.32 12.29
C ILE A 34 3.05 -5.49 13.48
N PRO A 35 3.38 -6.25 14.55
CA PRO A 35 2.47 -6.39 15.69
C PRO A 35 2.16 -5.05 16.36
N LEU A 36 3.17 -4.19 16.52
CA LEU A 36 2.99 -2.85 17.11
C LEU A 36 2.13 -1.96 16.22
N ARG A 37 2.29 -2.01 14.89
CA ARG A 37 1.49 -1.22 13.94
C ARG A 37 0.01 -1.61 13.99
N ILE A 38 -0.28 -2.90 14.14
CA ILE A 38 -1.66 -3.37 14.32
C ILE A 38 -2.24 -2.88 15.65
N GLU A 39 -1.46 -2.84 16.74
CA GLU A 39 -1.92 -2.25 18.00
C GLU A 39 -2.14 -0.73 17.89
N VAL A 40 -1.32 -0.02 17.11
CA VAL A 40 -1.57 1.40 16.79
C VAL A 40 -2.91 1.56 16.09
N LEU A 41 -3.21 0.74 15.06
CA LEU A 41 -4.51 0.76 14.36
C LEU A 41 -5.70 0.50 15.29
N LYS A 42 -5.59 -0.48 16.19
CA LYS A 42 -6.63 -0.75 17.20
C LYS A 42 -6.90 0.45 18.11
N ASN A 43 -5.84 1.13 18.55
CA ASN A 43 -5.97 2.29 19.42
C ASN A 43 -6.63 3.47 18.69
N VAL A 44 -6.27 3.73 17.43
CA VAL A 44 -6.80 4.88 16.68
C VAL A 44 -8.23 4.69 16.23
N THR A 45 -8.63 3.44 16.01
CA THR A 45 -10.03 3.06 15.76
C THR A 45 -10.87 3.07 17.03
N ASN A 46 -10.29 3.37 18.21
CA ASN A 46 -10.96 3.24 19.51
C ASN A 46 -11.62 1.86 19.72
N GLU A 47 -11.00 0.80 19.20
CA GLU A 47 -11.54 -0.57 19.18
C GLU A 47 -12.90 -0.74 18.46
N GLU A 48 -13.31 0.24 17.63
CA GLU A 48 -14.56 0.14 16.82
C GLU A 48 -14.45 -0.89 15.69
N VAL A 49 -13.23 -1.25 15.29
CA VAL A 49 -12.93 -2.23 14.24
C VAL A 49 -12.43 -3.54 14.85
N ASP A 50 -12.98 -4.67 14.41
CA ASP A 50 -12.51 -6.00 14.83
C ASP A 50 -11.34 -6.50 13.97
N PHE A 51 -10.13 -6.44 14.51
CA PHE A 51 -8.90 -6.91 13.86
C PHE A 51 -8.71 -8.43 14.01
N ASN A 52 -9.68 -9.21 13.50
CA ASN A 52 -9.71 -10.67 13.59
C ASN A 52 -8.99 -11.40 12.43
N PHE A 53 -8.43 -10.64 11.48
CA PHE A 53 -7.72 -11.12 10.30
C PHE A 53 -8.55 -11.96 9.31
N THR A 54 -9.87 -11.84 9.34
CA THR A 54 -10.76 -12.35 8.29
C THR A 54 -10.76 -11.40 7.09
N PRO A 55 -11.07 -11.88 5.86
CA PRO A 55 -11.29 -10.99 4.73
C PRO A 55 -12.33 -9.90 5.03
N GLU A 56 -13.41 -10.24 5.71
CA GLU A 56 -14.49 -9.32 6.07
C GLU A 56 -14.02 -8.15 6.93
N SER A 57 -13.03 -8.36 7.81
CA SER A 57 -12.45 -7.27 8.62
C SER A 57 -11.81 -6.15 7.78
N LEU A 58 -11.49 -6.42 6.50
CA LEU A 58 -11.02 -5.40 5.57
C LEU A 58 -12.11 -4.39 5.21
N ILE A 59 -13.38 -4.81 5.22
CA ILE A 59 -14.52 -3.89 5.00
C ILE A 59 -14.61 -2.92 6.17
N ASP A 60 -14.52 -3.43 7.40
CA ASP A 60 -14.68 -2.63 8.61
C ASP A 60 -13.57 -1.57 8.74
N ILE A 61 -12.29 -1.98 8.59
CA ILE A 61 -11.17 -1.05 8.68
C ILE A 61 -11.19 -0.02 7.55
N TYR A 62 -11.58 -0.41 6.34
CA TYR A 62 -11.59 0.50 5.21
C TYR A 62 -12.79 1.45 5.27
N SER A 63 -13.96 0.98 5.71
CA SER A 63 -15.12 1.82 6.01
C SER A 63 -14.77 2.87 7.06
N TRP A 64 -14.12 2.46 8.15
CA TRP A 64 -13.63 3.39 9.16
C TRP A 64 -12.65 4.40 8.56
N PHE A 65 -11.65 3.96 7.80
CA PHE A 65 -10.67 4.85 7.20
C PHE A 65 -11.31 5.91 6.28
N LEU A 66 -12.22 5.49 5.40
CA LEU A 66 -12.95 6.40 4.50
C LEU A 66 -13.84 7.39 5.26
N SER A 67 -14.27 7.06 6.49
CA SER A 67 -15.02 7.98 7.34
C SER A 67 -14.14 9.01 8.07
N GLN A 68 -12.85 8.74 8.23
CA GLN A 68 -11.91 9.58 8.97
C GLN A 68 -11.00 10.43 8.08
N ILE A 69 -10.76 9.99 6.84
CA ILE A 69 -9.79 10.61 5.95
C ILE A 69 -10.09 12.08 5.68
N GLU A 70 -9.06 12.92 5.79
CA GLU A 70 -9.14 14.35 5.49
C GLU A 70 -8.61 14.61 4.07
N ILE A 71 -9.52 15.05 3.20
CA ILE A 71 -9.20 15.53 1.85
C ILE A 71 -9.31 17.05 1.86
N TYR A 72 -8.25 17.75 1.47
CA TYR A 72 -8.18 19.21 1.46
C TYR A 72 -7.82 19.74 0.06
N GLU A 73 -8.27 20.96 -0.24
CA GLU A 73 -7.88 21.68 -1.45
C GLU A 73 -6.46 22.23 -1.31
N LEU A 74 -5.62 21.96 -2.32
CA LEU A 74 -4.24 22.43 -2.37
C LEU A 74 -4.17 23.96 -2.56
N SER A 75 -3.21 24.60 -1.90
CA SER A 75 -2.89 26.01 -2.16
C SER A 75 -2.17 26.19 -3.50
N GLU A 76 -2.15 27.41 -4.04
CA GLU A 76 -1.38 27.72 -5.26
C GLU A 76 0.12 27.36 -5.11
N GLU A 77 0.69 27.58 -3.92
CA GLU A 77 2.07 27.19 -3.63
C GLU A 77 2.26 25.67 -3.59
N GLU A 78 1.28 24.91 -3.07
CA GLU A 78 1.33 23.45 -3.09
C GLU A 78 1.20 22.91 -4.51
N ILE A 79 0.23 23.40 -5.29
CA ILE A 79 0.09 23.06 -6.71
C ILE A 79 1.41 23.35 -7.45
N GLY A 80 2.03 24.50 -7.18
CA GLY A 80 3.32 24.86 -7.76
C GLY A 80 4.44 23.87 -7.42
N ARG A 81 4.47 23.32 -6.20
CA ARG A 81 5.44 22.28 -5.80
C ARG A 81 5.19 20.96 -6.50
N GLU A 82 3.94 20.49 -6.51
CA GLU A 82 3.55 19.24 -7.19
C GLU A 82 3.89 19.30 -8.69
N LEU A 83 3.59 20.43 -9.35
CA LEU A 83 3.93 20.63 -10.76
C LEU A 83 5.44 20.62 -11.00
N GLU A 84 6.25 21.13 -10.06
CA GLU A 84 7.71 21.09 -10.17
C GLU A 84 8.23 19.65 -10.01
N GLU A 85 7.68 18.88 -9.07
CA GLU A 85 8.02 17.46 -8.89
C GLU A 85 7.67 16.63 -10.13
N LEU A 86 6.55 16.92 -10.78
CA LEU A 86 6.14 16.24 -12.02
C LEU A 86 7.07 16.51 -13.21
N ARG A 87 7.88 17.57 -13.21
CA ARG A 87 8.80 17.89 -14.32
C ARG A 87 9.88 16.84 -14.54
N GLN A 88 10.12 15.96 -13.58
CA GLN A 88 11.06 14.84 -13.73
C GLN A 88 10.57 13.80 -14.76
N TYR A 89 9.26 13.76 -15.02
CA TYR A 89 8.65 12.82 -15.96
C TYR A 89 8.68 13.35 -17.41
N PRO A 90 8.64 12.46 -18.42
CA PRO A 90 8.49 12.85 -19.81
C PRO A 90 7.28 13.75 -20.07
N ASP A 91 7.38 14.65 -21.06
CA ASP A 91 6.38 15.68 -21.36
C ASP A 91 4.93 15.17 -21.45
N PHE A 92 4.72 13.98 -22.04
CA PHE A 92 3.37 13.41 -22.16
C PHE A 92 2.78 13.01 -20.80
N ILE A 93 3.59 12.43 -19.91
CA ILE A 93 3.17 12.11 -18.53
C ILE A 93 2.94 13.41 -17.76
N TYR A 94 3.88 14.35 -17.86
CA TYR A 94 3.78 15.65 -17.19
C TYR A 94 2.48 16.38 -17.56
N GLU A 95 2.13 16.47 -18.85
CA GLU A 95 0.90 17.17 -19.26
C GLU A 95 -0.38 16.42 -18.84
N ASP A 96 -0.38 15.08 -18.85
CA ASP A 96 -1.52 14.29 -18.37
C ASP A 96 -1.72 14.44 -16.85
N GLU A 97 -0.64 14.33 -16.06
CA GLU A 97 -0.67 14.50 -14.60
C GLU A 97 -1.02 15.93 -14.19
N LYS A 98 -0.42 16.94 -14.85
CA LYS A 98 -0.78 18.34 -14.65
C LYS A 98 -2.26 18.60 -14.92
N LYS A 99 -2.81 18.04 -16.00
CA LYS A 99 -4.24 18.18 -16.31
C LYS A 99 -5.10 17.53 -15.23
N SER A 100 -4.71 16.36 -14.73
CA SER A 100 -5.39 15.66 -13.65
C SER A 100 -5.38 16.48 -12.35
N LEU A 101 -4.19 16.96 -11.94
CA LEU A 101 -4.00 17.78 -10.74
C LEU A 101 -4.83 19.06 -10.80
N LEU A 102 -4.80 19.80 -11.92
CA LEU A 102 -5.55 21.05 -12.06
C LEU A 102 -7.07 20.83 -12.16
N ALA A 103 -7.52 19.66 -12.60
CA ALA A 103 -8.94 19.32 -12.65
C ALA A 103 -9.51 18.97 -11.28
N ASN A 104 -8.68 18.45 -10.38
CA ASN A 104 -9.06 18.07 -9.01
C ASN A 104 -7.88 18.33 -8.04
N PRO A 105 -7.61 19.59 -7.67
CA PRO A 105 -6.42 19.99 -6.91
C PRO A 105 -6.59 19.71 -5.42
N VAL A 106 -6.77 18.44 -5.08
CA VAL A 106 -6.97 17.98 -3.72
C VAL A 106 -5.86 17.02 -3.29
N GLU A 107 -5.61 16.96 -1.99
CA GLU A 107 -4.68 16.02 -1.39
C GLU A 107 -5.22 15.46 -0.07
N ILE A 108 -4.71 14.29 0.31
CA ILE A 108 -4.97 13.61 1.56
C ILE A 108 -3.96 14.10 2.60
N ALA A 109 -4.40 14.31 3.84
CA ALA A 109 -3.49 14.73 4.91
C ALA A 109 -2.36 13.70 5.13
N LYS A 110 -1.15 14.17 5.45
CA LYS A 110 0.03 13.31 5.64
C LYS A 110 -0.17 12.21 6.70
N VAL A 111 -0.95 12.52 7.73
CA VAL A 111 -1.28 11.56 8.79
C VAL A 111 -2.12 10.39 8.25
N ASP A 112 -3.01 10.64 7.30
CA ASP A 112 -3.86 9.62 6.69
C ASP A 112 -3.09 8.72 5.73
N TYR A 113 -2.02 9.24 5.09
CA TYR A 113 -1.06 8.37 4.39
C TYR A 113 -0.37 7.40 5.35
N ALA A 114 0.02 7.84 6.55
CA ALA A 114 0.63 6.95 7.54
C ALA A 114 -0.35 5.90 8.08
N ILE A 115 -1.62 6.27 8.28
CA ILE A 115 -2.69 5.33 8.61
C ILE A 115 -2.89 4.32 7.47
N ALA A 116 -2.98 4.80 6.23
CA ALA A 116 -3.11 3.95 5.05
C ALA A 116 -1.98 2.94 4.92
N MET A 117 -0.73 3.32 5.20
CA MET A 117 0.41 2.39 5.21
C MET A 117 0.20 1.24 6.20
N ASP A 118 -0.28 1.52 7.42
CA ASP A 118 -0.55 0.47 8.39
C ASP A 118 -1.76 -0.38 8.02
N ILE A 119 -2.78 0.19 7.37
CA ILE A 119 -3.89 -0.58 6.79
C ILE A 119 -3.35 -1.54 5.73
N GLY A 120 -2.39 -1.12 4.91
CA GLY A 120 -1.67 -2.00 3.99
C GLY A 120 -0.95 -3.14 4.71
N ILE A 121 -0.27 -2.85 5.83
CA ILE A 121 0.35 -3.89 6.68
C ILE A 121 -0.70 -4.88 7.21
N TYR A 122 -1.85 -4.38 7.69
CA TYR A 122 -2.94 -5.24 8.16
C TYR A 122 -3.50 -6.10 7.04
N TYR A 123 -3.75 -5.52 5.86
CA TYR A 123 -4.16 -6.24 4.64
C TYR A 123 -3.20 -7.39 4.30
N ALA A 124 -1.89 -7.13 4.36
CA ALA A 124 -0.90 -8.16 4.12
C ALA A 124 -0.93 -9.29 5.17
N GLU A 125 -1.21 -8.97 6.44
CA GLU A 125 -1.38 -9.99 7.48
C GLU A 125 -2.68 -10.78 7.35
N VAL A 126 -3.76 -10.21 6.82
CA VAL A 126 -4.98 -10.95 6.45
C VAL A 126 -4.63 -12.02 5.40
N ILE A 127 -3.95 -11.65 4.32
CA ILE A 127 -3.48 -12.60 3.30
C ILE A 127 -2.60 -13.68 3.92
N ARG A 128 -1.58 -13.30 4.68
CA ARG A 128 -0.58 -14.25 5.21
C ARG A 128 -1.17 -15.26 6.20
N ARG A 129 -2.23 -14.89 6.91
CA ARG A 129 -2.92 -15.76 7.87
C ARG A 129 -3.90 -16.72 7.20
N ASN A 130 -4.55 -16.29 6.13
CA ASN A 130 -5.46 -17.14 5.34
C ASN A 130 -4.71 -17.98 4.29
N HIS A 131 -3.50 -17.56 3.89
CA HIS A 131 -2.61 -18.27 2.96
C HIS A 131 -1.19 -18.40 3.53
N PRO A 132 -0.94 -19.38 4.43
CA PRO A 132 0.34 -19.51 5.13
C PRO A 132 1.57 -19.75 4.22
N GLN A 133 1.37 -20.12 2.96
CA GLN A 133 2.43 -20.24 1.95
C GLN A 133 3.01 -18.89 1.53
N VAL A 134 2.23 -17.81 1.65
CA VAL A 134 2.69 -16.45 1.38
C VAL A 134 3.57 -15.99 2.55
N LYS A 135 4.71 -15.38 2.24
CA LYS A 135 5.69 -14.90 3.23
C LYS A 135 6.10 -13.47 2.96
N TRP A 136 6.40 -12.75 4.04
CA TRP A 136 7.18 -11.52 3.93
C TRP A 136 8.59 -11.85 3.40
N THR A 137 9.03 -11.11 2.39
CA THR A 137 10.39 -11.20 1.84
C THR A 137 10.89 -9.82 1.41
N CYS A 138 12.15 -9.76 1.02
CA CYS A 138 12.78 -8.58 0.46
C CYS A 138 13.81 -9.00 -0.58
N PHE A 139 13.60 -8.58 -1.83
CA PHE A 139 14.54 -8.83 -2.91
C PHE A 139 15.53 -7.67 -3.04
N THR A 140 16.82 -8.01 -3.12
CA THR A 140 17.92 -7.04 -3.25
C THR A 140 18.54 -7.05 -4.65
N LYS A 141 17.95 -7.83 -5.57
CA LYS A 141 18.32 -7.98 -6.99
C LYS A 141 17.12 -8.53 -7.79
N PRO A 142 17.10 -8.36 -9.13
CA PRO A 142 17.97 -7.48 -9.91
C PRO A 142 17.71 -6.00 -9.62
N LYS A 143 18.64 -5.10 -10.00
CA LYS A 143 18.46 -3.65 -9.77
C LYS A 143 17.25 -3.04 -10.50
N SER A 144 16.75 -3.74 -11.53
CA SER A 144 15.57 -3.35 -12.30
C SER A 144 14.25 -3.80 -11.67
N TYR A 145 14.30 -4.50 -10.54
CA TYR A 145 13.10 -5.00 -9.88
C TYR A 145 12.31 -3.85 -9.24
N ALA A 146 11.01 -3.78 -9.50
CA ALA A 146 10.17 -2.63 -9.14
C ALA A 146 10.10 -2.38 -7.62
N TYR A 147 10.14 -3.45 -6.82
CA TYR A 147 10.09 -3.38 -5.36
C TYR A 147 11.46 -3.66 -4.72
N LEU A 148 12.54 -3.29 -5.41
CA LEU A 148 13.91 -3.48 -4.91
C LEU A 148 14.07 -2.94 -3.50
N ASN A 149 14.58 -3.78 -2.60
CA ASN A 149 14.83 -3.51 -1.19
C ASN A 149 13.58 -3.18 -0.35
N LYS A 150 12.36 -3.28 -0.90
CA LYS A 150 11.11 -3.09 -0.15
C LYS A 150 10.65 -4.40 0.51
N PRO A 151 9.97 -4.34 1.67
CA PRO A 151 9.22 -5.48 2.22
C PRO A 151 8.00 -5.78 1.34
N ILE A 152 7.88 -7.03 0.89
CA ILE A 152 6.74 -7.49 0.06
C ILE A 152 6.19 -8.80 0.58
N LEU A 153 4.94 -9.11 0.20
CA LEU A 153 4.43 -10.48 0.24
C LEU A 153 4.84 -11.21 -1.02
N HIS A 154 5.22 -12.47 -0.85
CA HIS A 154 5.69 -13.33 -1.92
C HIS A 154 5.30 -14.79 -1.72
N PHE A 155 4.96 -15.46 -2.82
CA PHE A 155 4.76 -16.91 -2.87
C PHE A 155 5.30 -17.48 -4.18
N GLU A 156 6.15 -18.50 -4.06
CA GLU A 156 6.69 -19.29 -5.16
C GLU A 156 6.14 -20.71 -5.12
N LYS A 157 5.82 -21.25 -6.30
CA LYS A 157 5.45 -22.66 -6.48
C LYS A 157 6.33 -23.26 -7.57
N GLY A 158 7.31 -24.08 -7.17
CA GLY A 158 8.35 -24.56 -8.09
C GLY A 158 9.26 -23.42 -8.52
N ASP A 159 9.53 -23.31 -9.82
CA ASP A 159 10.38 -22.25 -10.40
C ASP A 159 9.58 -21.00 -10.82
N SER A 160 8.29 -20.92 -10.50
CA SER A 160 7.41 -19.81 -10.89
C SER A 160 7.01 -18.97 -9.68
N ILE A 161 7.16 -17.65 -9.82
CA ILE A 161 6.55 -16.67 -8.93
C ILE A 161 5.04 -16.71 -9.20
N TYR A 162 4.26 -17.05 -8.18
CA TYR A 162 2.80 -17.16 -8.29
C TYR A 162 2.09 -15.93 -7.74
N TYR A 163 2.68 -15.27 -6.75
CA TYR A 163 2.09 -14.09 -6.15
C TYR A 163 3.15 -13.16 -5.57
N GLU A 164 2.97 -11.86 -5.83
CA GLU A 164 3.78 -10.78 -5.31
C GLU A 164 2.90 -9.56 -5.03
N ARG A 165 3.08 -8.93 -3.87
CA ARG A 165 2.36 -7.71 -3.50
C ARG A 165 3.19 -6.84 -2.58
N GLU A 166 3.39 -5.58 -2.96
CA GLU A 166 3.84 -4.52 -2.06
C GLU A 166 2.59 -3.82 -1.50
N PRO A 167 2.27 -3.99 -0.21
CA PRO A 167 0.99 -3.53 0.35
C PRO A 167 0.92 -2.03 0.64
N ILE A 168 2.05 -1.33 0.75
CA ILE A 168 2.09 0.13 0.93
C ILE A 168 1.83 0.83 -0.42
N ASP A 169 2.40 0.33 -1.50
CA ASP A 169 2.20 0.77 -2.88
C ASP A 169 0.73 0.57 -3.30
N LEU A 170 0.15 -0.57 -2.93
CA LEU A 170 -1.29 -0.80 -3.03
C LEU A 170 -2.10 0.35 -2.40
N MET A 171 -1.77 0.72 -1.16
CA MET A 171 -2.48 1.79 -0.46
C MET A 171 -2.20 3.17 -1.06
N PHE A 172 -1.01 3.40 -1.60
CA PHE A 172 -0.71 4.61 -2.35
C PHE A 172 -1.62 4.74 -3.59
N ILE A 173 -1.79 3.67 -4.36
CA ILE A 173 -2.71 3.62 -5.50
C ILE A 173 -4.16 3.86 -5.06
N LEU A 174 -4.58 3.23 -3.96
CA LEU A 174 -5.93 3.42 -3.43
C LEU A 174 -6.17 4.85 -2.93
N ASN A 175 -5.18 5.50 -2.34
CA ASN A 175 -5.28 6.92 -1.95
C ASN A 175 -5.51 7.82 -3.17
N GLN A 176 -4.86 7.56 -4.31
CA GLN A 176 -5.16 8.30 -5.55
C GLN A 176 -6.59 8.07 -6.03
N ARG A 177 -7.13 6.86 -5.86
CA ARG A 177 -8.53 6.54 -6.19
C ARG A 177 -9.53 7.14 -5.22
N ILE A 178 -9.18 7.28 -3.94
CA ILE A 178 -9.99 8.00 -2.94
C ILE A 178 -10.19 9.45 -3.38
N LYS A 179 -9.12 10.14 -3.80
CA LYS A 179 -9.21 11.53 -4.29
C LYS A 179 -10.16 11.69 -5.49
N LYS A 180 -10.38 10.61 -6.25
CA LYS A 180 -11.29 10.56 -7.41
C LYS A 180 -12.69 10.05 -7.09
N GLY A 181 -12.95 9.62 -5.85
CA GLY A 181 -14.22 8.99 -5.47
C GLY A 181 -14.44 7.61 -6.09
N GLU A 182 -13.36 6.89 -6.42
CA GLU A 182 -13.38 5.62 -7.17
C GLU A 182 -13.27 4.38 -6.27
N VAL A 183 -13.48 4.53 -4.97
CA VAL A 183 -13.41 3.45 -3.99
C VAL A 183 -14.69 3.39 -3.13
N THR A 184 -14.89 2.23 -2.52
CA THR A 184 -15.96 1.93 -1.57
C THR A 184 -15.37 1.20 -0.38
N GLU A 185 -16.14 1.04 0.69
CA GLU A 185 -15.76 0.24 1.86
C GLU A 185 -15.37 -1.21 1.49
N ARG A 186 -15.84 -1.73 0.36
CA ARG A 186 -15.54 -3.08 -0.12
C ARG A 186 -14.26 -3.18 -0.95
N THR A 187 -13.62 -2.07 -1.32
CA THR A 187 -12.51 -2.10 -2.28
C THR A 187 -11.34 -2.96 -1.80
N LEU A 188 -10.90 -2.86 -0.54
CA LEU A 188 -9.83 -3.72 -0.01
C LEU A 188 -10.25 -5.19 0.07
N TYR A 189 -11.50 -5.46 0.45
CA TYR A 189 -12.06 -6.82 0.46
C TYR A 189 -12.05 -7.43 -0.94
N GLU A 190 -12.48 -6.69 -1.96
CA GLU A 190 -12.46 -7.16 -3.35
C GLU A 190 -11.04 -7.39 -3.87
N MET A 191 -10.08 -6.57 -3.45
CA MET A 191 -8.66 -6.77 -3.78
C MET A 191 -8.09 -8.02 -3.12
N TYR A 192 -8.52 -8.34 -1.88
CA TYR A 192 -8.15 -9.60 -1.24
C TYR A 192 -8.55 -10.80 -2.10
N PHE A 193 -9.76 -10.86 -2.66
CA PHE A 193 -10.17 -12.00 -3.49
C PHE A 193 -9.42 -12.08 -4.82
N LYS A 194 -9.04 -10.95 -5.40
CA LYS A 194 -8.14 -10.94 -6.57
C LYS A 194 -6.78 -11.53 -6.21
N ASP A 195 -6.25 -11.16 -5.06
CA ASP A 195 -4.98 -11.68 -4.55
C ASP A 195 -5.08 -13.18 -4.21
N GLU A 196 -6.18 -13.60 -3.59
CA GLU A 196 -6.48 -15.01 -3.30
C GLU A 196 -6.56 -15.85 -4.58
N ASN A 197 -7.26 -15.37 -5.62
CA ASN A 197 -7.33 -16.06 -6.91
C ASN A 197 -5.93 -16.26 -7.52
N LEU A 198 -5.07 -15.23 -7.50
CA LEU A 198 -3.68 -15.34 -7.94
C LEU A 198 -2.89 -16.35 -7.12
N ILE A 199 -3.03 -16.33 -5.79
CA ILE A 199 -2.34 -17.27 -4.87
C ILE A 199 -2.79 -18.72 -5.14
N LEU A 200 -4.08 -18.93 -5.41
CA LEU A 200 -4.66 -20.24 -5.68
C LEU A 200 -4.38 -20.72 -7.12
N GLY A 201 -3.93 -19.84 -8.00
CA GLY A 201 -3.75 -20.13 -9.43
C GLY A 201 -5.09 -20.38 -10.13
N VAL A 202 -6.13 -19.66 -9.71
CA VAL A 202 -7.41 -19.62 -10.41
C VAL A 202 -7.26 -18.59 -11.52
N ASP A 203 -7.01 -19.06 -12.74
CA ASP A 203 -7.01 -18.21 -13.92
C ASP A 203 -8.44 -17.65 -14.11
N GLU A 204 -8.62 -16.35 -13.95
CA GLU A 204 -9.74 -15.65 -14.59
C GLU A 204 -9.39 -15.54 -16.08
N ASP A 205 -9.48 -16.64 -16.81
CA ASP A 205 -9.56 -16.60 -18.27
C ASP A 205 -11.05 -16.56 -18.65
N PRO A 206 -11.64 -15.39 -18.95
CA PRO A 206 -13.01 -15.30 -19.41
C PRO A 206 -13.21 -15.75 -20.87
N GLU A 207 -12.25 -16.49 -21.46
CA GLU A 207 -12.30 -16.94 -22.87
C GLU A 207 -12.47 -18.45 -23.07
N ASP A 208 -12.92 -19.19 -22.05
CA ASP A 208 -13.38 -20.59 -22.21
C ASP A 208 -14.89 -20.73 -21.94
N GLU A 209 -15.71 -19.84 -22.49
CA GLU A 209 -17.11 -20.16 -22.82
C GLU A 209 -17.37 -19.92 -24.32
N ASP A 210 -17.62 -21.05 -25.00
CA ASP A 210 -18.08 -21.32 -26.38
C ASP A 210 -17.05 -21.48 -27.53
#